data_AF-A0ABD5HR14-F1
#
_entry.id   AF-A0ABD5HR14-F1
#
_cell.length_a   1.000
_cell.length_b   1.000
_cell.length_c   1.000
_cell.angle_alpha   90.00
_cell.angle_beta   90.00
_cell.angle_gamma   90.00
#
_symmetry.space_group_name_H-M   'P 1'
#
loop_
_entity.id
_entity.type
_entity.pdbx_description
1 polymer ?
#
loop_
_entity_poly.entity_id
_entity_poly.type
_entity_poly.pdbx_seq_one_letter_code
_entity_poly.pdbx_strand_id
1 'polypeptide(L)'
;MENTSDENISFSNFDKVVLSNGEQLEANRNFITEKNTSFDYFGKVKQKRVLGLFFNGDPKDITNVKFITSSTYQQKSYDTITDGQQVQFDL
;
A
#
# COMPACT_ATOMS: atom_id res chain seq x y z
N MET A 1 4.81 1.50 7.75
CA MET A 1 5.95 0.68 7.29
C MET A 1 7.21 1.10 8.01
N GLU A 2 8.26 0.28 7.94
CA GLU A 2 9.52 0.49 8.64
C GLU A 2 10.68 0.18 7.69
N ASN A 3 11.56 1.14 7.47
CA ASN A 3 12.86 0.90 6.85
C ASN A 3 13.86 0.58 7.97
N THR A 4 14.42 -0.62 7.92
CA THR A 4 15.44 -1.09 8.88
C THR A 4 16.87 -0.94 8.34
N SER A 5 17.03 -0.53 7.08
CA SER A 5 18.31 -0.26 6.41
C SER A 5 18.76 1.19 6.60
N ASP A 6 20.07 1.42 6.55
CA ASP A 6 20.67 2.76 6.48
C ASP A 6 20.51 3.40 5.08
N GLU A 7 20.15 2.60 4.08
CA GLU A 7 19.90 3.07 2.72
C GLU A 7 18.52 3.71 2.57
N ASN A 8 18.39 4.59 1.58
CA ASN A 8 17.10 5.16 1.21
C ASN A 8 16.34 4.18 0.33
N ILE A 9 15.09 3.91 0.73
CA ILE A 9 14.19 3.04 -0.03
C ILE A 9 13.00 3.86 -0.50
N SER A 10 12.53 3.52 -1.70
CA SER A 10 11.26 4.03 -2.21
C SER A 10 10.29 2.86 -2.29
N PHE A 11 9.11 3.07 -1.70
CA PHE A 11 8.02 2.13 -1.84
C PHE A 11 7.14 2.62 -2.98
N SER A 12 6.94 1.79 -4.01
CA SER A 12 6.14 2.15 -5.19
C SER A 12 4.63 2.16 -4.93
N ASN A 13 4.24 2.63 -3.74
CA ASN A 13 2.89 2.70 -3.24
C ASN A 13 2.22 1.34 -3.06
N PHE A 14 1.00 1.36 -2.58
CA PHE A 14 0.07 0.24 -2.63
C PHE A 14 -0.35 0.01 -4.09
N ASP A 15 -0.58 -1.26 -4.47
CA ASP A 15 -0.98 -1.61 -5.83
C ASP A 15 -2.50 -1.42 -5.94
N LYS A 16 -3.24 -2.29 -5.26
CA LYS A 16 -4.70 -2.29 -5.27
C LYS A 16 -5.30 -3.00 -4.08
N VAL A 17 -6.61 -2.85 -3.96
CA VAL A 17 -7.46 -3.61 -3.07
C VAL A 17 -8.46 -4.41 -3.90
N VAL A 18 -8.65 -5.69 -3.56
CA VAL A 18 -9.71 -6.51 -4.12
C VAL A 18 -10.77 -6.74 -3.04
N LEU A 19 -11.98 -6.29 -3.31
CA LEU A 19 -13.13 -6.48 -2.44
C LEU A 19 -13.72 -7.90 -2.58
N SER A 20 -14.51 -8.35 -1.60
CA SER A 20 -15.17 -9.67 -1.62
C SER A 20 -16.09 -9.92 -2.82
N ASN A 21 -16.60 -8.85 -3.43
CA ASN A 21 -17.41 -8.91 -4.66
C ASN A 21 -16.55 -9.05 -5.94
N GLY A 22 -15.22 -9.08 -5.81
CA GLY A 22 -14.28 -9.16 -6.92
C GLY A 22 -13.89 -7.80 -7.53
N GLU A 23 -14.47 -6.69 -7.07
CA GLU A 23 -14.11 -5.35 -7.50
C GLU A 23 -12.66 -5.04 -7.15
N GLN A 24 -11.93 -4.47 -8.11
CA GLN A 24 -10.53 -4.06 -7.94
C GLN A 24 -10.45 -2.54 -7.87
N LEU A 25 -9.88 -2.05 -6.77
CA LEU A 25 -9.74 -0.64 -6.45
C LEU A 25 -8.27 -0.26 -6.54
N GLU A 26 -7.92 0.49 -7.56
CA GLU A 26 -6.54 0.86 -7.87
C GLU A 26 -6.09 2.03 -7.00
N ALA A 27 -4.85 1.98 -6.49
CA ALA A 27 -4.36 2.99 -5.55
C ALA A 27 -4.31 4.41 -6.10
N ASN A 28 -4.15 4.58 -7.41
CA ASN A 28 -4.10 5.89 -8.05
C ASN A 28 -5.47 6.61 -8.17
N ARG A 29 -6.57 5.91 -7.88
CA ARG A 29 -7.93 6.44 -8.05
C ARG A 29 -8.78 6.35 -6.79
N ASN A 30 -8.66 5.24 -6.07
CA ASN A 30 -9.59 4.88 -5.01
C ASN A 30 -9.04 5.15 -3.61
N PHE A 31 -7.76 5.49 -3.50
CA PHE A 31 -7.10 5.60 -2.20
C PHE A 31 -7.02 7.06 -1.77
N ILE A 32 -7.35 7.30 -0.51
CA ILE A 32 -7.28 8.60 0.15
C ILE A 32 -6.12 8.54 1.14
N THR A 33 -5.11 9.38 0.91
CA THR A 33 -3.94 9.48 1.80
C THR A 33 -3.95 10.79 2.58
N GLU A 34 -3.26 10.80 3.71
CA GLU A 34 -3.00 12.04 4.46
C GLU A 34 -2.28 13.08 3.58
N LYS A 35 -2.51 14.37 3.86
CA LYS A 35 -1.84 15.46 3.15
C LYS A 35 -0.32 15.34 3.33
N ASN A 36 0.45 15.53 2.25
CA ASN A 36 1.91 15.40 2.21
C ASN A 36 2.44 13.99 2.51
N THR A 37 1.68 12.94 2.19
CA THR A 37 2.19 11.56 2.26
C THR A 37 3.33 11.38 1.26
N SER A 38 4.50 10.96 1.76
CA SER A 38 5.60 10.46 0.95
C SER A 38 5.77 8.95 1.20
N PHE A 39 6.15 8.25 0.15
CA PHE A 39 6.51 6.83 0.17
C PHE A 39 8.03 6.61 0.09
N ASP A 40 8.81 7.67 0.26
CA ASP A 40 10.25 7.62 0.39
C ASP A 40 10.65 7.57 1.87
N TYR A 41 11.58 6.66 2.17
CA TYR A 41 12.06 6.40 3.52
C TYR A 41 13.57 6.64 3.55
N PHE A 42 13.99 7.72 4.21
CA PHE A 42 15.39 8.11 4.28
C PHE A 42 16.07 7.49 5.50
N GLY A 43 16.96 6.52 5.26
CA GLY A 43 17.59 5.71 6.29
C GLY A 43 16.59 5.01 7.21
N LYS A 44 17.06 4.62 8.40
CA LYS A 44 16.26 3.88 9.39
C LYS A 44 15.11 4.74 9.92
N VAL A 45 13.88 4.40 9.54
CA VAL A 45 12.70 5.16 9.97
C VAL A 45 11.45 4.30 9.98
N LYS A 46 10.61 4.53 10.98
CA LYS A 46 9.28 3.93 11.10
C LYS A 46 8.21 4.99 10.90
N GLN A 47 7.31 4.74 9.95
CA GLN A 47 6.19 5.62 9.65
C GLN A 47 4.87 4.87 9.78
N LYS A 48 3.94 5.44 10.54
CA LYS A 48 2.54 5.00 10.56
C LYS A 48 1.75 5.83 9.56
N ARG A 49 0.82 5.20 8.87
CA ARG A 49 -0.02 5.80 7.84
C ARG A 49 -1.43 5.28 7.98
N VAL A 50 -2.39 6.15 7.73
CA VAL A 50 -3.79 5.76 7.52
C VAL A 50 -4.08 5.86 6.04
N LEU A 51 -4.71 4.83 5.52
CA LEU A 51 -5.15 4.76 4.13
C LEU A 51 -6.67 4.65 4.12
N GLY A 52 -7.33 5.63 3.52
CA GLY A 52 -8.76 5.56 3.24
C GLY A 52 -8.99 4.88 1.89
N LEU A 53 -10.09 4.13 1.80
CA LEU A 53 -10.53 3.47 0.58
C LEU A 53 -11.91 4.00 0.22
N PHE A 54 -12.10 4.42 -1.03
CA PHE A 54 -13.40 4.81 -1.56
C PHE A 54 -13.86 3.84 -2.65
N PHE A 55 -15.08 3.34 -2.51
CA PHE A 55 -15.76 2.47 -3.48
C PHE A 55 -17.25 2.83 -3.52
N ASN A 56 -17.93 2.40 -4.59
CA ASN A 56 -19.36 2.61 -4.75
C ASN A 56 -20.11 1.32 -4.39
N GLY A 57 -21.02 1.36 -3.44
CA GLY A 57 -21.82 0.20 -3.03
C GLY A 57 -22.31 0.29 -1.59
N ASP A 58 -23.01 -0.74 -1.12
CA ASP A 58 -23.31 -0.90 0.31
C ASP A 58 -22.11 -1.57 1.01
N PRO A 59 -21.50 -0.94 2.03
CA PRO A 59 -20.41 -1.54 2.79
C PRO A 59 -20.75 -2.87 3.44
N LYS A 60 -22.03 -3.16 3.71
CA LYS A 60 -22.45 -4.45 4.28
C LYS A 60 -22.26 -5.63 3.33
N ASP A 61 -22.16 -5.37 2.03
CA ASP A 61 -21.91 -6.41 1.02
C ASP A 61 -20.42 -6.80 0.97
N ILE A 62 -19.55 -6.03 1.65
CA ILE A 62 -18.11 -6.27 1.68
C ILE A 62 -17.76 -7.05 2.95
N THR A 63 -17.43 -8.33 2.77
CA THR A 63 -17.15 -9.27 3.87
C THR A 63 -15.65 -9.52 4.05
N ASN A 64 -14.85 -9.23 3.03
CA ASN A 64 -13.40 -9.29 3.10
C ASN A 64 -12.77 -8.29 2.15
N VAL A 65 -11.52 -7.96 2.47
CA VAL A 65 -10.67 -7.05 1.70
C VAL A 65 -9.31 -7.70 1.53
N LYS A 66 -8.88 -7.90 0.28
CA LYS A 66 -7.52 -8.33 -0.04
C LYS A 66 -6.68 -7.12 -0.42
N PHE A 67 -5.72 -6.79 0.42
CA PHE A 67 -4.77 -5.71 0.22
C PHE A 67 -3.53 -6.23 -0.50
N ILE A 68 -3.14 -5.57 -1.60
CA ILE A 68 -1.99 -5.95 -2.42
C ILE A 68 -1.00 -4.77 -2.44
N THR A 69 0.26 -5.06 -2.11
CA THR A 69 1.34 -4.08 -2.12
C THR A 69 2.25 -4.30 -3.31
N SER A 70 2.80 -3.20 -3.82
CA SER A 70 3.87 -3.24 -4.83
C SER A 70 5.19 -3.70 -4.22
N SER A 71 6.15 -4.03 -5.09
CA SER A 71 7.53 -4.27 -4.69
C SER A 71 8.18 -3.02 -4.10
N THR A 72 9.22 -3.24 -3.28
CA THR A 72 10.03 -2.18 -2.68
C THR A 72 11.38 -2.12 -3.37
N TYR A 73 11.89 -0.91 -3.63
CA TYR A 73 13.13 -0.73 -4.39
C TYR A 73 14.12 0.15 -3.64
N GLN A 74 15.41 -0.13 -3.85
CA GLN A 74 16.46 0.78 -3.42
C GLN A 74 16.48 1.99 -4.35
N GLN A 75 16.50 3.21 -3.78
CA GLN A 75 16.26 4.43 -4.56
C GLN A 75 17.36 4.74 -5.60
N LYS A 76 18.59 4.24 -5.41
CA LYS A 76 19.74 4.56 -6.27
C LYS A 76 19.98 3.54 -7.37
N SER A 77 19.98 2.26 -7.04
CA SER A 77 20.22 1.16 -7.98
C SER A 77 18.95 0.73 -8.72
N TYR A 78 17.77 1.03 -8.17
CA TYR A 78 16.49 0.43 -8.56
C TYR A 78 16.41 -1.09 -8.35
N ASP A 79 17.34 -1.66 -7.57
CA ASP A 79 17.28 -3.07 -7.21
C ASP A 79 16.03 -3.35 -6.38
N THR A 80 15.36 -4.46 -6.70
CA THR A 80 14.21 -4.94 -5.94
C THR A 80 14.68 -5.48 -4.60
N ILE A 81 14.16 -4.93 -3.51
CA ILE A 81 14.46 -5.35 -2.13
C ILE A 81 13.48 -6.44 -1.70
N THR A 82 12.19 -6.22 -1.98
CA THR A 82 11.12 -7.19 -1.72
C THR A 82 10.12 -7.18 -2.86
N ASP A 83 9.59 -8.34 -3.19
CA ASP A 83 8.44 -8.45 -4.08
C ASP A 83 7.17 -7.90 -3.43
N GLY A 84 6.16 -7.65 -4.26
CA GLY A 84 4.82 -7.32 -3.80
C GLY A 84 4.22 -8.40 -2.91
N GLN A 85 3.45 -7.99 -1.91
CA GLN A 85 2.83 -8.88 -0.95
C GLN A 85 1.31 -8.75 -1.02
N GLN A 86 0.61 -9.76 -0.51
CA GLN A 86 -0.84 -9.71 -0.36
C GLN A 86 -1.25 -10.17 1.04
N VAL A 87 -2.27 -9.52 1.58
CA VAL A 87 -2.88 -9.89 2.86
C VAL A 87 -4.40 -9.75 2.74
N GLN A 88 -5.13 -10.70 3.31
CA GLN A 88 -6.58 -10.65 3.37
C GLN A 88 -7.03 -10.36 4.80
N PHE A 89 -8.04 -9.50 4.91
CA PHE A 89 -8.73 -9.19 6.15
C PHE A 89 -10.21 -9.53 5.97
N ASP A 90 -10.76 -10.29 6.90
CA ASP A 90 -12.21 -10.48 7.02
C ASP A 90 -12.77 -9.34 7.89
N LEU A 91 -13.94 -8.83 7.53
CA LEU A 91 -14.58 -7.65 8.15
C LEU A 91 -15.73 -8.00 9.10
#